data_AF-A0A9P7PWZ6-F1
#
_entry.id   AF-A0A9P7PWZ6-F1
#
_cell.length_a   1.000
_cell.length_b   1.000
_cell.length_c   1.000
_cell.angle_alpha   90.00
_cell.angle_beta   90.00
_cell.angle_gamma   90.00
#
_symmetry.space_group_name_H-M   'P 1'
#
loop_
_entity.id
_entity.type
_entity.pdbx_description
1 polymer ?
#
loop_
_entity_poly.entity_id
_entity_poly.type
_entity_poly.pdbx_seq_one_letter_code
_entity_poly.pdbx_strand_id
1 'polypeptide(L)'
;MAPKAPNAHKKYKRVPSTERLGLRRYREKKPHLKQAALAACFKEKYGHSVSQATVSESLSFKFKDLYDPTKRVKDDNQRNKKAHWPELEAANLIITTDLARMAATRLWNELAVYEGLPVPAFSNVWADRFNPALDL
;
A
#
# COMPACT_ATOMS: atom_id res chain seq x y z
N MET A 1 -6.15 -37.73 24.23
CA MET A 1 -6.23 -37.26 22.83
C MET A 1 -6.16 -35.74 22.86
N ALA A 2 -5.01 -35.14 22.55
CA ALA A 2 -4.84 -33.68 22.63
C ALA A 2 -5.41 -33.00 21.37
N PRO A 3 -6.14 -31.87 21.48
CA PRO A 3 -6.65 -31.16 20.31
C PRO A 3 -5.50 -30.50 19.53
N LYS A 4 -5.43 -30.80 18.22
CA LYS A 4 -4.53 -30.11 17.29
C LYS A 4 -4.92 -28.63 17.21
N ALA A 5 -3.98 -27.73 17.50
CA ALA A 5 -4.17 -26.29 17.37
C ALA A 5 -4.56 -25.92 15.92
N PRO A 6 -5.41 -24.89 15.72
CA PRO A 6 -5.80 -24.44 14.39
C PRO A 6 -4.58 -23.92 13.63
N ASN A 7 -4.36 -24.48 12.45
CA ASN A 7 -3.28 -24.10 11.55
C ASN A 7 -3.54 -22.70 11.00
N ALA A 8 -2.98 -21.67 11.64
CA ALA A 8 -3.03 -20.31 11.15
C ALA A 8 -2.32 -20.27 9.79
N HIS A 9 -3.10 -20.21 8.70
CA HIS A 9 -2.55 -20.05 7.36
C HIS A 9 -1.73 -18.76 7.32
N LYS A 10 -0.39 -18.89 7.30
CA LYS A 10 0.52 -17.77 7.08
C LYS A 10 0.09 -17.06 5.79
N LYS A 11 -0.40 -15.83 5.91
CA LYS A 11 -0.68 -14.97 4.76
C LYS A 11 0.67 -14.62 4.13
N TYR A 12 1.02 -15.29 3.03
CA TYR A 12 2.22 -14.96 2.28
C TYR A 12 2.02 -13.59 1.62
N LYS A 13 2.91 -12.64 1.92
CA LYS A 13 2.94 -11.36 1.22
C LYS A 13 3.21 -11.62 -0.26
N ARG A 14 2.42 -11.00 -1.13
CA ARG A 14 2.64 -11.05 -2.58
C ARG A 14 3.96 -10.36 -2.88
N VAL A 15 4.84 -11.04 -3.61
CA VAL A 15 6.14 -10.49 -4.04
C VAL A 15 5.94 -9.71 -5.34
N PRO A 16 6.09 -8.38 -5.36
CA PRO A 16 5.96 -7.55 -6.56
C PRO A 16 7.11 -7.82 -7.53
N SER A 17 6.90 -7.48 -8.81
CA SER A 17 7.89 -7.72 -9.87
C SER A 17 9.25 -7.05 -9.62
N THR A 18 9.28 -5.89 -8.97
CA THR A 18 10.52 -5.20 -8.56
C THR A 18 11.35 -6.03 -7.58
N GLU A 19 10.70 -6.66 -6.61
CA GLU A 19 11.34 -7.56 -5.63
C GLU A 19 11.78 -8.88 -6.29
N ARG A 20 11.00 -9.42 -7.23
CA ARG A 20 11.36 -10.61 -8.02
C ARG A 20 12.61 -10.35 -8.87
N LEU A 21 12.74 -9.17 -9.47
CA LEU A 21 13.97 -8.76 -10.18
C LEU A 21 15.18 -8.73 -9.24
N GLY A 22 14.98 -8.28 -8.00
CA GLY A 22 15.99 -8.34 -6.95
C GLY A 22 16.52 -9.76 -6.70
N LEU A 23 15.61 -10.75 -6.57
CA LEU A 23 15.97 -12.17 -6.43
C LEU A 23 16.81 -12.68 -7.60
N ARG A 24 16.46 -12.29 -8.82
CA ARG A 24 17.20 -12.68 -10.03
C ARG A 24 18.61 -12.13 -10.05
N ARG A 25 18.77 -10.84 -9.77
CA ARG A 25 20.09 -10.20 -9.65
C ARG A 25 20.93 -10.83 -8.56
N TYR A 26 20.32 -11.26 -7.46
CA TYR A 26 21.04 -12.01 -6.42
C TYR A 26 21.49 -13.38 -6.89
N ARG A 27 20.64 -14.10 -7.63
CA ARG A 27 20.98 -15.41 -8.21
C ARG A 27 22.15 -15.32 -9.19
N GLU A 28 22.19 -14.29 -10.02
CA GLU A 28 23.29 -14.06 -10.97
C GLU A 28 24.60 -13.71 -10.28
N LYS A 29 24.55 -12.83 -9.28
CA LYS A 29 25.74 -12.49 -8.47
C LYS A 29 26.26 -13.68 -7.66
N LYS A 30 25.39 -14.61 -7.28
CA LYS A 30 25.71 -15.74 -6.41
C LYS A 30 25.04 -17.04 -6.89
N PRO A 31 25.50 -17.62 -8.01
CA PRO A 31 24.84 -18.78 -8.64
C PRO A 31 24.91 -20.05 -7.79
N HIS A 32 25.90 -20.15 -6.89
CA HIS A 32 26.09 -21.31 -6.02
C HIS A 32 25.18 -21.31 -4.77
N LEU A 33 24.53 -20.19 -4.44
CA LEU A 33 23.69 -20.14 -3.24
C LEU A 33 22.46 -21.02 -3.38
N LYS A 34 22.17 -21.79 -2.32
CA LYS A 34 20.91 -22.54 -2.20
C LYS A 34 19.73 -21.57 -2.07
N GLN A 35 18.53 -22.04 -2.44
CA GLN A 35 17.31 -21.24 -2.36
C GLN A 35 17.02 -20.71 -0.95
N ALA A 36 17.37 -21.47 0.10
CA ALA A 36 17.25 -21.03 1.49
C ALA A 36 18.11 -19.79 1.79
N ALA A 37 19.34 -19.75 1.27
CA ALA A 37 20.22 -18.59 1.43
C ALA A 37 19.73 -17.38 0.62
N LEU A 38 19.16 -17.61 -0.57
CA LEU A 38 18.52 -16.54 -1.35
C LEU A 38 17.32 -15.95 -0.61
N ALA A 39 16.51 -16.78 0.05
CA ALA A 39 15.40 -16.31 0.88
C ALA A 39 15.88 -15.50 2.10
N ALA A 40 17.02 -15.86 2.69
CA ALA A 40 17.64 -15.08 3.76
C ALA A 40 18.10 -13.70 3.28
N CYS A 41 18.86 -13.65 2.17
CA CYS A 41 19.26 -12.37 1.54
C CYS A 41 18.06 -11.51 1.12
N PHE A 42 16.97 -12.15 0.69
CA PHE A 42 15.73 -11.46 0.37
C PHE A 42 15.09 -10.82 1.61
N LYS A 43 15.01 -11.57 2.71
CA LYS A 43 14.47 -11.07 3.98
C LYS A 43 15.29 -9.90 4.52
N GLU A 44 16.60 -9.98 4.41
CA GLU A 44 17.52 -8.90 4.80
C GLU A 44 17.26 -7.62 3.99
N LYS A 45 17.06 -7.73 2.67
CA LYS A 45 16.83 -6.57 1.81
C LYS A 45 15.42 -5.98 1.91
N TYR A 46 14.39 -6.81 1.96
CA TYR A 46 12.99 -6.39 1.81
C TYR A 46 12.17 -6.47 3.10
N GLY A 47 12.77 -6.94 4.20
CA GLY A 47 12.13 -7.00 5.51
C GLY A 47 11.05 -8.08 5.66
N HIS A 48 10.84 -8.95 4.67
CA HIS A 48 9.89 -10.06 4.75
C HIS A 48 10.43 -11.34 4.12
N SER A 49 9.98 -12.49 4.65
CA SER A 49 10.45 -13.81 4.20
C SER A 49 9.62 -14.34 3.03
N VAL A 50 10.30 -14.95 2.07
CA VAL A 50 9.66 -15.67 0.95
C VAL A 50 9.81 -17.18 1.13
N SER A 51 8.80 -17.91 0.64
CA SER A 51 8.86 -19.38 0.62
C SER A 51 9.82 -19.88 -0.47
N GLN A 52 10.30 -21.12 -0.32
CA GLN A 52 11.11 -21.76 -1.35
C GLN A 52 10.37 -21.83 -2.70
N ALA A 53 9.07 -22.12 -2.68
CA ALA A 53 8.23 -22.13 -3.88
C ALA A 53 8.21 -20.76 -4.56
N THR A 54 8.09 -19.68 -3.79
CA THR A 54 8.12 -18.30 -4.30
C THR A 54 9.47 -17.94 -4.91
N VAL A 55 10.58 -18.40 -4.30
CA VAL A 55 11.93 -18.22 -4.87
C VAL A 55 12.04 -18.95 -6.21
N SER A 56 11.61 -20.21 -6.27
CA SER A 56 11.63 -21.00 -7.51
C SER A 56 10.77 -20.38 -8.60
N GLU A 57 9.55 -19.95 -8.27
CA GLU A 57 8.63 -19.28 -9.19
C GLU A 57 9.25 -17.97 -9.71
N SER A 58 9.84 -17.15 -8.83
CA SER A 58 10.45 -15.87 -9.20
C SER A 58 11.64 -16.05 -10.15
N LEU A 59 12.37 -17.16 -10.06
CA LEU A 59 13.49 -17.51 -10.93
C LEU A 59 13.08 -18.23 -12.23
N SER A 60 11.83 -18.67 -12.35
CA SER A 60 11.32 -19.41 -13.52
C SER A 60 11.23 -18.57 -14.80
N PHE A 61 11.15 -19.18 -15.98
CA PHE A 61 11.09 -18.46 -17.26
C PHE A 61 9.99 -17.38 -17.33
N LYS A 62 8.87 -17.56 -16.62
CA LYS A 62 7.74 -16.61 -16.53
C LYS A 62 8.16 -15.17 -16.20
N PHE A 63 9.25 -14.99 -15.46
CA PHE A 63 9.73 -13.67 -15.05
C PHE A 63 11.06 -13.28 -15.72
N LYS A 64 11.46 -13.98 -16.79
CA LYS A 64 12.70 -13.66 -17.54
C LYS A 64 12.69 -12.22 -18.07
N ASP A 65 11.53 -11.78 -18.55
CA ASP A 65 11.31 -10.44 -19.09
C ASP A 65 11.54 -9.31 -18.09
N LEU A 66 11.55 -9.59 -16.78
CA LEU A 66 11.88 -8.58 -15.77
C LEU A 66 13.35 -8.10 -15.88
N TYR A 67 14.20 -8.87 -16.56
CA TYR A 67 15.62 -8.53 -16.77
C TYR A 67 15.84 -7.54 -17.90
N ASP A 68 14.86 -7.35 -18.78
CA ASP A 68 14.97 -6.49 -19.94
C ASP A 68 15.03 -5.01 -19.52
N PRO A 69 16.17 -4.31 -19.70
CA PRO A 69 16.31 -2.92 -19.30
C PRO A 69 15.43 -1.97 -20.12
N THR A 70 14.92 -2.43 -21.27
CA THR A 70 14.00 -1.66 -22.12
C THR A 70 12.56 -1.68 -21.60
N LYS A 71 12.21 -2.67 -20.77
CA LYS A 71 10.88 -2.80 -20.18
C LYS A 71 10.89 -2.19 -18.78
N ARG A 72 10.12 -1.11 -18.57
CA ARG A 72 9.85 -0.61 -17.22
C ARG A 72 9.11 -1.68 -16.42
N VAL A 73 9.76 -2.22 -15.38
CA VAL A 73 9.12 -3.13 -14.43
C VAL A 73 8.02 -2.34 -13.70
N LYS A 74 6.77 -2.65 -14.02
CA LYS A 74 5.63 -2.06 -13.32
C LYS A 74 5.60 -2.59 -11.89
N ASP A 75 5.39 -1.70 -10.93
CA ASP A 75 5.18 -2.12 -9.56
C ASP A 75 3.78 -2.73 -9.45
N ASP A 76 3.70 -4.07 -9.42
CA ASP A 76 2.44 -4.78 -9.30
C ASP A 76 1.73 -4.54 -7.95
N ASN A 77 2.39 -3.91 -6.96
CA ASN A 77 1.73 -3.46 -5.72
C ASN A 77 0.98 -2.14 -5.91
N GLN A 78 1.36 -1.31 -6.89
CA GLN A 78 0.45 -0.29 -7.37
C GLN A 78 -0.61 -0.99 -8.20
N ARG A 79 -1.70 -1.39 -7.54
CA ARG A 79 -2.99 -1.48 -8.24
C ARG A 79 -3.11 -0.17 -9.00
N ASN A 80 -3.03 -0.23 -10.32
CA ASN A 80 -3.51 0.82 -11.22
C ASN A 80 -4.98 1.00 -10.85
N LYS A 81 -5.26 1.79 -9.81
CA LYS A 81 -6.55 2.43 -9.66
C LYS A 81 -6.60 3.32 -10.88
N LYS A 82 -7.29 2.86 -11.93
CA LYS A 82 -7.75 3.79 -12.95
C LYS A 82 -8.51 4.84 -12.16
N ALA A 83 -7.96 6.05 -12.11
CA ALA A 83 -8.69 7.21 -11.63
C ALA A 83 -10.04 7.16 -12.35
N HIS A 84 -11.13 7.11 -11.61
CA HIS A 84 -12.45 7.04 -12.23
C HIS A 84 -12.73 8.35 -12.98
N TRP A 85 -12.09 9.45 -12.54
CA TRP A 85 -12.22 10.79 -13.10
C TRP A 85 -10.89 11.55 -13.00
N PRO A 86 -9.91 11.28 -13.88
CA PRO A 86 -8.56 11.85 -13.78
C PRO A 86 -8.54 13.38 -13.83
N GLU A 87 -9.48 14.01 -14.54
CA GLU A 87 -9.61 15.47 -14.60
C GLU A 87 -10.11 16.05 -13.27
N LEU A 88 -11.06 15.39 -12.59
CA LEU A 88 -11.57 15.80 -11.27
C LEU A 88 -10.54 15.54 -10.15
N GLU A 89 -9.84 14.41 -10.21
CA GLU A 89 -8.76 14.08 -9.27
C GLU A 89 -7.55 15.01 -9.46
N ALA A 90 -7.24 15.43 -10.69
CA ALA A 90 -6.18 16.41 -10.98
C ALA A 90 -6.59 17.86 -10.70
N ALA A 91 -7.89 18.18 -10.83
CA ALA A 91 -8.42 19.49 -10.51
C ALA A 91 -8.29 19.84 -9.04
N ASN A 92 -7.94 18.87 -8.18
CA ASN A 92 -7.62 18.99 -6.75
C ASN A 92 -8.21 20.29 -6.20
N LEU A 93 -9.55 20.36 -6.22
CA LEU A 93 -10.26 21.35 -5.44
C LEU A 93 -9.97 20.89 -4.03
N ILE A 94 -8.86 21.41 -3.52
CA ILE A 94 -8.40 21.25 -2.18
C ILE A 94 -9.53 21.85 -1.33
N ILE A 95 -10.57 21.06 -1.06
CA ILE A 95 -11.17 21.08 0.25
C ILE A 95 -10.05 20.52 1.12
N THR A 96 -9.07 21.38 1.43
CA THR A 96 -8.05 21.07 2.41
C THR A 96 -8.80 20.59 3.64
N THR A 97 -8.17 19.69 4.39
CA THR A 97 -8.61 19.42 5.77
C THR A 97 -8.94 20.72 6.51
N ASP A 98 -8.26 21.81 6.19
CA ASP A 98 -8.54 23.17 6.66
C ASP A 98 -9.88 23.76 6.19
N LEU A 99 -10.29 23.62 4.92
CA LEU A 99 -11.60 24.09 4.47
C LEU A 99 -12.74 23.29 5.13
N ALA A 100 -12.56 21.99 5.29
CA ALA A 100 -13.49 21.13 6.03
C ALA A 100 -13.59 21.54 7.51
N ARG A 101 -12.46 21.86 8.15
CA ARG A 101 -12.43 22.40 9.53
C ARG A 101 -13.11 23.75 9.64
N MET A 102 -12.86 24.65 8.69
CA MET A 102 -13.48 25.98 8.67
C MET A 102 -15.01 25.86 8.56
N ALA A 103 -15.50 25.01 7.65
CA ALA A 103 -16.93 24.73 7.51
C ALA A 103 -17.53 24.10 8.78
N ALA A 104 -16.86 23.10 9.36
CA ALA A 104 -17.30 22.47 10.61
C ALA A 104 -17.33 23.45 11.80
N THR A 105 -16.34 24.34 11.90
CA THR A 105 -16.27 25.37 12.94
C THR A 105 -17.39 26.38 12.78
N ARG A 106 -17.68 26.79 11.55
CA ARG A 106 -18.81 27.69 11.26
C ARG A 106 -20.14 27.05 11.68
N LEU A 107 -20.40 25.81 11.27
CA LEU A 107 -21.61 25.07 11.64
C LEU A 107 -21.72 24.88 13.16
N TRP A 108 -20.60 24.64 13.85
CA TRP A 108 -20.59 24.53 15.30
C TRP A 108 -21.09 25.81 15.99
N ASN A 109 -20.73 26.98 15.47
CA ASN A 109 -21.16 28.27 16.03
C ASN A 109 -22.58 28.67 15.63
N GLU A 110 -23.09 28.19 14.49
CA GLU A 110 -24.45 28.50 14.01
C GLU A 110 -25.53 27.61 14.66
N LEU A 111 -25.15 26.42 15.14
CA LEU A 111 -26.08 25.49 15.77
C LEU A 111 -26.31 25.82 17.25
N ALA A 112 -27.52 26.29 17.57
CA ALA A 112 -27.95 26.62 18.94
C ALA A 112 -27.77 25.46 19.96
N VAL A 113 -27.73 24.21 19.47
CA VAL A 113 -27.50 23.01 20.31
C VAL A 113 -26.08 22.98 20.90
N TYR A 114 -25.13 23.66 20.27
CA TYR A 114 -23.72 23.70 20.68
C TYR A 114 -23.30 25.05 21.26
N GLU A 115 -24.26 25.95 21.53
CA GLU A 115 -24.01 27.25 22.11
C GLU A 115 -23.38 27.14 23.51
N GLY A 116 -22.24 27.83 23.72
CA GLY A 116 -21.50 27.79 24.98
C GLY A 116 -20.57 26.59 25.18
N LEU A 117 -20.52 25.64 24.23
CA LEU A 117 -19.57 24.52 24.27
C LEU A 117 -18.26 24.86 23.53
N PRO A 118 -17.10 24.40 24.04
CA PRO A 118 -15.82 24.63 23.38
C PRO A 118 -15.75 23.90 22.03
N VAL A 119 -15.24 24.60 21.01
CA VAL A 119 -15.07 24.05 19.66
C VAL A 119 -14.10 22.85 19.68
N PRO A 120 -14.48 21.68 19.15
CA PRO A 120 -13.61 20.52 19.11
C PRO A 120 -12.43 20.69 18.15
N ALA A 121 -11.30 20.06 18.48
CA ALA A 121 -10.19 19.92 17.54
C ALA A 121 -10.52 18.86 16.47
N PHE A 122 -11.03 19.32 15.33
CA PHE A 122 -11.34 18.47 14.18
C PHE A 122 -10.04 17.86 13.57
N SER A 123 -9.79 16.58 13.88
CA SER A 123 -8.61 15.85 13.40
C SER A 123 -8.59 15.69 11.86
N ASN A 124 -7.40 15.51 11.27
CA ASN A 124 -7.26 15.29 9.81
C ASN A 124 -8.13 14.12 9.33
N VAL A 125 -8.13 13.00 10.07
CA VAL A 125 -8.90 11.79 9.70
C VAL A 125 -10.41 12.03 9.77
N TRP A 126 -10.87 12.89 10.68
CA TRP A 126 -12.27 13.29 10.76
C TRP A 126 -12.61 14.26 9.62
N ALA A 127 -11.77 15.26 9.35
CA ALA A 127 -11.95 16.24 8.29
C ALA A 127 -11.95 15.59 6.89
N ASP A 128 -11.10 14.59 6.65
CA ASP A 128 -11.05 13.81 5.41
C ASP A 128 -12.35 13.02 5.16
N ARG A 129 -13.10 12.70 6.22
CA ARG A 129 -14.39 11.98 6.15
C ARG A 129 -15.59 12.93 6.24
N PHE A 130 -15.37 14.17 6.62
CA PHE A 130 -16.39 15.19 6.74
C PHE A 130 -16.65 15.75 5.34
N ASN A 131 -17.78 15.34 4.76
CA ASN A 131 -18.25 15.90 3.50
C ASN A 131 -19.31 16.97 3.82
N PRO A 132 -18.96 18.26 3.85
CA PRO A 132 -19.96 19.31 3.88
C PRO A 132 -20.63 19.31 2.50
N ALA A 133 -21.62 18.45 2.30
CA ALA A 133 -22.32 18.37 1.03
C ALA A 133 -22.93 19.75 0.73
N LEU A 134 -22.34 20.44 -0.25
CA LEU A 134 -22.90 21.49 -1.09
C LEU A 134 -23.88 22.45 -0.38
N ASP A 135 -23.33 23.53 0.17
CA ASP A 135 -24.07 24.78 0.35
C ASP A 135 -23.19 25.95 -0.15
N LEU A 136 -22.78 25.83 -1.41
CA LEU A 136 -22.27 26.93 -2.24
C LEU A 136 -23.37 27.35 -3.21
#